data_AF-A0A1C4VK09-F1
#
_entry.id   AF-A0A1C4VK09-F1
#
_cell.length_a   1.000
_cell.length_b   1.000
_cell.length_c   1.000
_cell.angle_alpha   90.00
_cell.angle_beta   90.00
_cell.angle_gamma   90.00
#
_symmetry.space_group_name_H-M   'P 1'
#
loop_
_entity.id
_entity.type
_entity.pdbx_description
1 polymer ?
#
loop_
_entity_poly.entity_id
_entity_poly.type
_entity_poly.pdbx_seq_one_letter_code
_entity_poly.pdbx_strand_id
1 'polypeptide(L)' 'MSRPQRDALVAASYDPRGVVYAGAVSPRTLAALARRGLVTLSQNGTAATLTETGRAIARRAGGAR' A
#
# COMPACT_ATOMS: atom_id res chain seq x y z
N MET A 1 4.09 9.83 -8.01
CA MET A 1 3.44 9.21 -6.84
C MET A 1 3.22 10.31 -5.83
N SER A 2 2.01 10.47 -5.28
CA SER A 2 1.75 11.53 -4.30
C SER A 2 2.31 11.17 -2.92
N ARG A 3 2.54 12.18 -2.05
CA ARG A 3 3.02 11.97 -0.68
C ARG A 3 2.15 10.98 0.12
N PRO A 4 0.80 11.09 0.10
CA PRO A 4 -0.07 10.12 0.76
C PRO A 4 0.02 8.70 0.20
N GLN A 5 0.24 8.54 -1.12
CA GLN A 5 0.43 7.23 -1.73
C GLN A 5 1.75 6.59 -1.29
N ARG A 6 2.81 7.39 -1.15
CA ARG A 6 4.11 6.93 -0.67
C ARG A 6 4.01 6.47 0.78
N ASP A 7 3.42 7.29 1.65
CA ASP A 7 3.33 7.00 3.08
C ASP A 7 2.46 5.76 3.34
N ALA A 8 1.38 5.59 2.58
CA ALA A 8 0.57 4.38 2.59
C ALA A 8 1.37 3.13 2.21
N LEU A 9 2.20 3.22 1.16
CA LEU A 9 3.02 2.11 0.69
C LEU A 9 4.13 1.76 1.70
N VAL A 10 4.71 2.77 2.35
CA VAL A 10 5.73 2.58 3.38
C VAL A 10 5.12 1.97 4.64
N ALA A 11 3.98 2.47 5.11
CA ALA A 11 3.22 1.89 6.22
C ALA A 11 2.88 0.41 5.96
N ALA A 12 2.47 0.10 4.73
CA ALA A 12 2.20 -1.28 4.28
C ALA A 12 3.40 -2.23 4.40
N SER A 13 4.62 -1.72 4.20
CA SER A 13 5.83 -2.53 4.27
C SER A 13 6.27 -2.89 5.68
N TYR A 14 5.78 -2.15 6.69
CA TYR A 14 6.05 -2.47 8.09
C TYR A 14 5.18 -3.61 8.62
N ASP A 15 4.06 -3.92 7.96
CA ASP A 15 3.33 -5.16 8.23
C ASP A 15 4.03 -6.33 7.50
N PRO A 16 4.55 -7.35 8.21
CA PRO A 16 5.18 -8.51 7.58
C PRO A 16 4.23 -9.30 6.65
N ARG A 17 2.91 -9.14 6.80
CA ARG A 17 1.88 -9.70 5.91
C ARG A 17 1.63 -8.83 4.68
N GLY A 18 2.18 -7.60 4.64
CA GLY A 18 1.98 -6.63 3.57
C GLY A 18 0.56 -6.08 3.51
N VAL A 19 -0.16 -6.04 4.63
CA VAL A 19 -1.56 -5.59 4.69
C VAL A 19 -1.62 -4.10 5.06
N VAL A 20 -2.46 -3.37 4.34
CA VAL A 20 -2.79 -1.96 4.57
C VAL A 20 -4.24 -1.88 4.99
N TYR A 21 -4.50 -1.43 6.21
CA TYR A 21 -5.85 -1.18 6.66
C TYR A 21 -6.32 0.22 6.22
N ALA A 22 -7.53 0.30 5.69
CA ALA A 22 -8.14 1.56 5.22
C ALA A 22 -8.35 2.59 6.35
N GLY A 23 -8.18 2.21 7.62
CA GLY A 23 -8.18 3.13 8.76
C GLY A 23 -6.97 4.07 8.80
N ALA A 24 -5.82 3.65 8.26
CA ALA A 24 -4.59 4.46 8.22
C ALA A 24 -4.40 5.20 6.89
N VAL A 25 -5.14 4.84 5.84
CA VAL A 25 -4.96 5.33 4.48
C VAL A 25 -6.32 5.58 3.83
N SER A 26 -6.53 6.77 3.25
CA SER A 26 -7.82 7.10 2.65
C SER A 26 -8.22 6.10 1.54
N PRO A 27 -9.51 5.72 1.43
CA PRO A 27 -9.98 4.78 0.41
C PRO A 27 -9.64 5.20 -1.03
N ARG A 28 -9.62 6.52 -1.29
CA ARG A 28 -9.22 7.08 -2.59
C ARG A 28 -7.74 6.80 -2.92
N THR A 29 -6.88 6.82 -1.91
CA THR A 29 -5.46 6.49 -2.05
C THR A 29 -5.27 5.00 -2.32
N LEU A 30 -5.97 4.13 -1.59
CA LEU A 30 -5.97 2.69 -1.83
C LEU A 30 -6.47 2.34 -3.23
N ALA A 31 -7.57 2.93 -3.68
CA ALA A 31 -8.09 2.73 -5.04
C ALA A 31 -7.11 3.21 -6.13
N ALA A 32 -6.35 4.29 -5.87
CA ALA A 32 -5.32 4.74 -6.80
C ALA A 32 -4.10 3.80 -6.86
N LEU A 33 -3.71 3.20 -5.74
CA LEU A 33 -2.66 2.18 -5.68
C LEU A 33 -3.10 0.87 -6.35
N ALA A 34 -4.37 0.48 -6.16
CA ALA A 34 -4.95 -0.71 -6.77
C ALA A 34 -5.02 -0.59 -8.30
N ARG A 35 -5.45 0.58 -8.81
CA ARG A 35 -5.43 0.87 -10.26
C ARG A 35 -4.03 0.84 -10.88
N ARG A 36 -2.99 0.99 -10.05
CA ARG A 36 -1.58 0.89 -10.48
C ARG A 36 -1.00 -0.51 -10.29
N GLY A 37 -1.80 -1.49 -9.85
CA GLY A 37 -1.35 -2.86 -9.59
C GLY A 37 -0.41 -3.00 -8.39
N LEU A 38 -0.38 -2.03 -7.48
CA LEU A 38 0.51 -2.02 -6.32
C LEU A 38 -0.12 -2.66 -5.08
N VAL A 39 -1.44 -2.70 -5.02
CA VAL A 39 -2.20 -3.37 -3.96
C VAL A 39 -3.40 -4.10 -4.53
N THR A 40 -3.84 -5.15 -3.86
CA THR A 40 -5.11 -5.84 -4.12
C THR A 40 -6.07 -5.49 -2.99
N LEU A 41 -7.25 -4.96 -3.32
CA LEU A 41 -8.28 -4.64 -2.32
C LEU A 41 -8.96 -5.91 -1.83
N SER A 42 -9.22 -5.99 -0.52
CA SER A 42 -10.19 -6.94 0.04
C SER A 42 -11.59 -6.67 -0.53
N GLN A 43 -12.44 -7.71 -0.59
CA GLN A 43 -13.81 -7.62 -1.12
C GLN A 43 -14.64 -6.49 -0.48
N ASN A 44 -14.31 -6.12 0.76
CA ASN A 44 -15.04 -5.09 1.52
C ASN A 44 -14.38 -3.71 1.47
N GLY A 45 -13.24 -3.55 0.76
CA GLY A 45 -12.49 -2.29 0.63
C GLY A 45 -11.82 -1.80 1.92
N THR A 46 -11.92 -2.55 3.02
CA THR A 46 -11.41 -2.20 4.35
C THR A 46 -9.93 -2.53 4.54
N ALA A 47 -9.38 -3.40 3.70
CA ALA A 47 -7.98 -3.78 3.70
C ALA A 47 -7.47 -3.86 2.26
N ALA A 48 -6.18 -3.64 2.07
CA ALA A 48 -5.49 -3.83 0.81
C ALA A 48 -4.17 -4.56 1.05
N THR A 49 -3.86 -5.58 0.27
CA THR A 49 -2.61 -6.33 0.38
C THR A 49 -1.64 -5.86 -0.69
N LEU A 50 -0.38 -5.61 -0.34
CA LEU A 50 0.66 -5.30 -1.31
C LEU A 50 0.83 -6.44 -2.31
N THR A 51 0.89 -6.08 -3.59
CA THR A 51 1.39 -6.99 -4.63
C THR A 51 2.90 -7.10 -4.54
N GLU A 52 3.51 -8.04 -5.27
CA GLU A 52 4.98 -8.14 -5.32
C GLU A 52 5.63 -6.84 -5.82
N THR A 53 5.04 -6.23 -6.86
CA THR A 53 5.44 -4.92 -7.37
C THR A 53 5.27 -3.81 -6.32
N GLY A 54 4.13 -3.78 -5.62
CA GLY A 54 3.90 -2.84 -4.53
C GLY A 54 4.91 -2.98 -3.42
N ARG A 55 5.26 -4.21 -3.04
CA ARG A 55 6.25 -4.54 -2.01
C ARG A 55 7.65 -4.09 -2.42
N ALA A 56 8.05 -4.31 -3.67
CA ALA A 56 9.34 -3.84 -4.19
C ALA A 56 9.44 -2.30 -4.18
N ILE A 57 8.38 -1.60 -4.60
CA ILE A 57 8.33 -0.13 -4.56
C ILE A 57 8.30 0.37 -3.11
N ALA A 58 7.59 -0.31 -2.21
CA ALA A 58 7.55 0.04 -0.80
C ALA A 58 8.93 -0.06 -0.16
N ARG A 59 9.65 -1.15 -0.39
CA ARG A 59 11.04 -1.32 0.05
C ARG A 59 11.98 -0.25 -0.51
N ARG A 60 11.80 0.15 -1.78
CA ARG A 60 12.58 1.24 -2.38
C ARG A 60 12.20 2.61 -1.81
N ALA A 61 10.92 2.84 -1.52
CA ALA A 61 10.38 4.11 -1.02
C ALA A 61 10.64 4.34 0.47
N GLY A 62 10.63 3.25 1.25
CA GLY A 62 11.00 3.19 2.67
C GLY A 62 12.45 2.76 2.88
N GLY A 63 13.29 2.92 1.85
CA GLY A 63 14.66 2.43 1.75
C GLY A 63 15.43 2.27 3.06
N ALA A 64 16.03 1.08 3.17
CA ALA A 64 17.27 0.76 3.88
C ALA A 64 17.36 1.15 5.36
N ARG A 65 17.13 0.15 6.22
CA ARG A 65 18.19 -0.20 7.18
C ARG A 65 18.89 -1.44 6.67
#